data_AF-A0AAN7Q913-F1
#
_entry.id   AF-A0AAN7Q913-F1
#
_cell.length_a   1.000
_cell.length_b   1.000
_cell.length_c   1.000
_cell.angle_alpha   90.00
_cell.angle_beta   90.00
_cell.angle_gamma   90.00
#
_symmetry.space_group_name_H-M   'P 1'
#
loop_
_entity.id
_entity.type
_entity.pdbx_description
1 polymer ?
#
loop_
_entity_poly.entity_id
_entity_poly.type
_entity_poly.pdbx_seq_one_letter_code
_entity_poly.pdbx_strand_id
1 'polypeptide(L)'
;MRSLEAFLIDSELRCTESIEIKPERRPRIKHKTKYATSPASKNKKECAFLRKTIRINSSNNTTAALERKGQSLDYPYPFTVEEDIRELQKKYSEMNKLLIGFDGADQNTYRELLTKYAYALGRVNRLLPVTADEKSQKSKLLVEILNFKSDLDRKVKSHQRACLNKSQGVLDISLLKHGSSSSDSDSLPDDDVLSPPKFESTRIQKTFKSIPVSKWNIKFSGKPTDISTNAFLERLEELKTARYVSDAELFKGCI
;
A
#
# COMPACT_ATOMS: atom_id res chain seq x y z
N MET A 1 14.15 34.97 19.95
CA MET A 1 13.50 33.72 19.52
C MET A 1 14.29 33.18 18.35
N ARG A 2 15.03 32.09 18.56
CA ARG A 2 16.06 31.57 17.65
C ARG A 2 15.52 30.41 16.82
N SER A 3 15.91 30.44 15.55
CA SER A 3 15.88 29.47 14.46
C SER A 3 15.66 27.99 14.82
N LEU A 4 14.66 27.38 14.15
CA LEU A 4 14.35 25.94 14.14
C LEU A 4 14.45 25.33 12.72
N GLU A 5 15.21 25.94 11.80
CA GLU A 5 15.31 25.47 10.40
C GLU A 5 16.56 24.60 10.09
N ALA A 6 17.39 24.26 11.08
CA ALA A 6 18.72 23.69 10.81
C ALA A 6 18.89 22.16 10.97
N PHE A 7 17.83 21.36 11.14
CA PHE A 7 17.99 19.96 11.62
C PHE A 7 17.70 18.82 10.63
N LEU A 8 17.58 19.07 9.32
CA LEU A 8 17.05 18.06 8.39
C LEU A 8 17.91 17.74 7.14
N ILE A 9 19.23 17.94 7.17
CA ILE A 9 20.08 17.72 5.99
C ILE A 9 21.13 16.58 6.11
N ASP A 10 21.39 15.99 7.28
CA ASP A 10 22.63 15.19 7.46
C ASP A 10 22.51 13.65 7.44
N SER A 11 21.50 13.03 6.82
CA SER A 11 21.33 11.56 6.89
C SER A 11 21.66 10.75 5.63
N GLU A 12 22.16 11.34 4.55
CA GLU A 12 22.61 10.58 3.36
C GLU A 12 24.12 10.63 3.24
N LEU A 13 24.82 9.56 3.68
CA LEU A 13 26.11 9.08 3.15
C LEU A 13 26.64 7.95 4.04
N ARG A 14 26.28 6.70 3.74
CA ARG A 14 27.09 5.54 4.13
C ARG A 14 27.18 4.53 2.98
N CYS A 15 28.36 4.58 2.36
CA CYS A 15 29.17 3.53 1.76
C CYS A 15 28.50 2.18 1.44
N THR A 16 28.37 1.89 0.14
CA THR A 16 28.26 0.52 -0.38
C THR A 16 29.67 -0.03 -0.60
N GLU A 17 30.09 -0.92 0.29
CA GLU A 17 31.29 -1.76 0.12
C GLU A 17 30.92 -2.98 -0.73
N SER A 18 31.52 -3.10 -1.90
CA SER A 18 31.29 -4.20 -2.85
C SER A 18 32.11 -5.43 -2.45
N ILE A 19 31.44 -6.46 -1.95
CA ILE A 19 32.06 -7.77 -1.66
C ILE A 19 31.99 -8.63 -2.92
N GLU A 20 33.16 -8.90 -3.52
CA GLU A 20 33.33 -9.76 -4.69
C GLU A 20 33.34 -11.24 -4.25
N ILE A 21 32.23 -11.95 -4.50
CA ILE A 21 32.11 -13.39 -4.19
C ILE A 21 32.36 -14.20 -5.46
N LYS A 22 33.46 -14.97 -5.45
CA LYS A 22 33.82 -15.92 -6.53
C LYS A 22 32.84 -17.10 -6.58
N PRO A 23 32.33 -17.48 -7.77
CA PRO A 23 31.36 -18.56 -7.89
C PRO A 23 32.01 -19.95 -7.84
N GLU A 24 31.59 -20.74 -6.85
CA GLU A 24 32.01 -22.12 -6.65
C GLU A 24 31.23 -23.08 -7.56
N ARG A 25 31.96 -23.83 -8.40
CA ARG A 25 31.39 -24.75 -9.40
C ARG A 25 30.93 -26.05 -8.74
N ARG A 26 29.61 -26.27 -8.65
CA ARG A 26 29.02 -27.54 -8.21
C ARG A 26 28.71 -28.50 -9.38
N PRO A 27 28.79 -29.82 -9.15
CA PRO A 27 28.69 -30.85 -10.18
C PRO A 27 27.26 -31.06 -10.69
N ARG A 28 27.19 -31.34 -12.00
CA ARG A 28 25.98 -31.45 -12.81
C ARG A 28 25.36 -32.86 -12.67
N ILE A 29 24.35 -33.01 -11.81
CA ILE A 29 23.60 -34.27 -11.67
C ILE A 29 22.55 -34.34 -12.79
N LYS A 30 22.69 -35.32 -13.68
CA LYS A 30 21.77 -35.57 -14.80
C LYS A 30 20.65 -36.52 -14.35
N HIS A 31 19.47 -36.00 -14.03
CA HIS A 31 18.27 -36.81 -13.88
C HIS A 31 17.56 -36.97 -15.22
N LYS A 32 17.49 -38.20 -15.72
CA LYS A 32 16.64 -38.60 -16.85
C LYS A 32 15.21 -38.78 -16.36
N THR A 33 14.33 -37.82 -16.62
CA THR A 33 12.88 -38.00 -16.48
C THR A 33 12.29 -38.44 -17.82
N LYS A 34 11.69 -39.65 -17.82
CA LYS A 34 10.87 -40.16 -18.91
C LYS A 34 9.51 -39.47 -18.83
N TYR A 35 9.18 -38.64 -19.82
CA TYR A 35 7.85 -38.05 -19.95
C TYR A 35 6.93 -39.00 -20.72
N ALA A 36 5.82 -39.37 -20.08
CA ALA A 36 4.68 -39.98 -20.75
C ALA A 36 4.01 -38.93 -21.65
N THR A 37 3.87 -39.28 -22.92
CA THR A 37 3.14 -38.54 -23.95
C THR A 37 1.65 -38.45 -23.60
N SER A 38 1.17 -37.24 -23.34
CA SER A 38 -0.26 -36.91 -23.27
C SER A 38 -0.73 -36.37 -24.63
N PRO A 39 -1.90 -36.80 -25.15
CA PRO A 39 -2.33 -36.47 -26.50
C PRO A 39 -2.83 -35.03 -26.60
N ALA A 40 -2.16 -34.28 -27.47
CA ALA A 40 -2.59 -33.00 -27.98
C ALA A 40 -3.82 -33.16 -28.89
N SER A 41 -4.89 -32.39 -28.64
CA SER A 41 -5.85 -32.08 -29.69
C SER A 41 -6.72 -30.90 -29.31
N LYS A 42 -6.75 -29.89 -30.20
CA LYS A 42 -7.72 -28.79 -30.30
C LYS A 42 -7.55 -27.65 -29.30
N ASN A 43 -6.74 -26.64 -29.67
CA ASN A 43 -7.08 -25.21 -29.58
C ASN A 43 -5.94 -24.33 -30.12
N LYS A 44 -5.61 -24.48 -31.41
CA LYS A 44 -4.59 -23.66 -32.10
C LYS A 44 -5.07 -22.26 -32.54
N LYS A 45 -6.36 -21.93 -32.38
CA LYS A 45 -6.92 -20.65 -32.86
C LYS A 45 -7.03 -19.54 -31.79
N GLU A 46 -6.98 -19.88 -30.49
CA GLU A 46 -7.02 -18.87 -29.40
C GLU A 46 -5.64 -18.24 -29.09
N CYS A 47 -4.53 -18.92 -29.37
CA CYS A 47 -3.19 -18.40 -29.10
C CYS A 47 -2.74 -17.26 -30.03
N ALA A 48 -3.44 -17.02 -31.15
CA ALA A 48 -3.12 -15.92 -32.06
C ALA A 48 -3.71 -14.57 -31.59
N PHE A 49 -4.80 -14.59 -30.81
CA PHE A 49 -5.45 -13.36 -30.37
C PHE A 49 -4.70 -12.69 -29.21
N LEU A 50 -4.14 -13.49 -28.29
CA LEU A 50 -3.39 -12.98 -27.13
C LEU A 50 -2.01 -12.38 -27.49
N ARG A 51 -1.46 -12.66 -28.67
CA ARG A 51 -0.19 -12.04 -29.12
C ARG A 51 -0.36 -10.64 -29.68
N LYS A 52 -1.58 -10.23 -30.05
CA LYS A 52 -1.82 -8.90 -30.63
C LYS A 52 -2.00 -7.81 -29.55
N THR A 53 -2.43 -8.18 -28.35
CA THR A 53 -2.69 -7.22 -27.25
C THR A 53 -1.42 -6.79 -26.50
N ILE A 54 -0.33 -7.56 -26.55
CA ILE A 54 0.93 -7.21 -25.84
C ILE A 54 1.72 -6.10 -26.55
N ARG A 55 1.38 -5.74 -27.80
CA ARG A 55 2.12 -4.73 -28.56
C ARG A 55 1.83 -3.28 -28.16
N ILE A 56 0.77 -3.03 -27.36
CA ILE A 56 0.37 -1.66 -26.96
C ILE A 56 1.23 -1.14 -25.79
N ASN A 57 1.90 -2.01 -25.03
CA ASN A 57 2.75 -1.59 -23.91
C ASN A 57 4.19 -1.20 -24.31
N SER A 58 4.53 -1.24 -25.60
CA SER A 58 5.89 -0.90 -26.07
C SER A 58 6.15 0.61 -26.18
N SER A 59 5.12 1.44 -26.07
CA SER A 59 5.24 2.90 -26.21
C SER A 59 5.76 3.61 -24.96
N ASN A 60 5.94 2.91 -23.83
CA ASN A 60 6.47 3.50 -22.59
C ASN A 60 8.00 3.47 -22.51
N ASN A 61 8.70 2.90 -23.49
CA ASN A 61 10.17 2.81 -23.49
C ASN A 61 10.86 4.03 -24.13
N THR A 62 10.12 4.90 -24.82
CA THR A 62 10.66 6.09 -25.48
C THR A 62 10.98 7.21 -24.48
N THR A 63 10.20 7.36 -23.41
CA THR A 63 10.48 8.34 -22.34
C THR A 63 11.75 7.96 -21.56
N ALA A 64 11.94 6.67 -21.25
CA ALA A 64 13.16 6.17 -20.59
C ALA A 64 14.42 6.30 -21.46
N ALA A 65 14.28 6.34 -22.79
CA ALA A 65 15.40 6.57 -23.71
C ALA A 65 15.81 8.04 -23.81
N LEU A 66 14.89 8.98 -23.54
CA LEU A 66 15.17 10.41 -23.50
C LEU A 66 15.79 10.84 -22.17
N GLU A 67 15.35 10.26 -21.04
CA GLU A 67 15.98 10.50 -19.73
C GLU A 67 17.47 10.10 -19.70
N ARG A 68 17.83 9.00 -20.38
CA ARG A 68 19.24 8.55 -20.49
C ARG A 68 20.16 9.53 -21.22
N LYS A 69 19.61 10.46 -22.01
CA LYS A 69 20.42 11.46 -22.75
C LYS A 69 20.67 12.73 -21.94
N GLY A 70 20.23 12.80 -20.68
CA GLY A 70 20.42 13.97 -19.82
C GLY A 70 19.66 15.22 -20.31
N GLN A 71 18.83 15.09 -21.36
CA GLN A 71 17.93 16.14 -21.78
C GLN A 71 16.69 16.08 -20.90
N SER A 72 16.76 16.79 -19.76
CA SER A 72 15.57 17.19 -19.03
C SER A 72 14.70 17.97 -20.01
N LEU A 73 13.56 17.41 -20.39
CA LEU A 73 12.53 18.10 -21.15
C LEU A 73 11.93 19.13 -20.20
N ASP A 74 12.58 20.29 -20.13
CA ASP A 74 12.05 21.46 -19.44
C ASP A 74 10.92 22.01 -20.29
N TYR A 75 9.72 21.45 -20.08
CA TYR A 75 8.52 21.92 -20.74
C TYR A 75 7.92 23.01 -19.84
N PRO A 76 8.00 24.30 -20.24
CA PRO A 76 7.47 25.37 -19.43
C PRO A 76 5.98 25.13 -19.20
N TYR A 77 5.58 25.18 -17.94
CA TYR A 77 4.20 24.91 -17.54
C TYR A 77 3.27 25.93 -18.21
N PRO A 78 2.26 25.49 -18.99
CA PRO A 78 1.55 26.37 -19.92
C PRO A 78 0.43 27.21 -19.27
N PHE A 79 0.14 27.02 -17.98
CA PHE A 79 -0.95 27.71 -17.27
C PHE A 79 -0.40 28.69 -16.24
N THR A 80 -1.12 29.79 -16.03
CA THR A 80 -0.81 30.73 -14.95
C THR A 80 -1.30 30.19 -13.61
N VAL A 81 -0.71 30.69 -12.52
CA VAL A 81 -1.06 30.26 -11.15
C VAL A 81 -2.52 30.60 -10.83
N GLU A 82 -3.02 31.75 -11.30
CA GLU A 82 -4.38 32.21 -11.08
C GLU A 82 -5.42 31.35 -11.81
N GLU A 83 -5.11 30.93 -13.04
CA GLU A 83 -5.97 30.03 -13.82
C GLU A 83 -6.08 28.66 -13.14
N ASP A 84 -4.96 28.13 -12.67
CA ASP A 84 -4.92 26.85 -11.96
C ASP A 84 -5.70 26.90 -10.65
N ILE A 85 -5.54 27.96 -9.86
CA ILE A 85 -6.29 28.15 -8.60
C ILE A 85 -7.79 28.17 -8.90
N ARG A 86 -8.23 28.89 -9.94
CA ARG A 86 -9.63 28.94 -10.35
C ARG A 86 -10.15 27.57 -10.80
N GLU A 87 -9.37 26.84 -11.60
CA GLU A 87 -9.75 25.50 -12.06
C GLU A 87 -9.83 24.51 -10.89
N LEU A 88 -8.88 24.57 -9.96
CA LEU A 88 -8.85 23.75 -8.76
C LEU A 88 -10.04 24.02 -7.84
N GLN A 89 -10.39 25.29 -7.60
CA GLN A 89 -11.59 25.65 -6.83
C GLN A 89 -12.88 25.12 -7.46
N LYS A 90 -12.98 25.20 -8.80
CA LYS A 90 -14.10 24.62 -9.55
C LYS A 90 -14.16 23.10 -9.37
N LYS A 91 -13.02 22.42 -9.54
CA LYS A 91 -12.93 20.95 -9.37
C LYS A 91 -13.20 20.50 -7.95
N TYR A 92 -12.73 21.24 -6.96
CA TYR A 92 -13.02 20.99 -5.55
C TYR A 92 -14.52 21.11 -5.25
N SER A 93 -15.19 22.12 -5.82
CA SER A 93 -16.65 22.27 -5.70
C SER A 93 -17.42 21.11 -6.33
N GLU A 94 -16.98 20.63 -7.51
CA GLU A 94 -17.55 19.44 -8.16
C GLU A 94 -17.36 18.17 -7.30
N MET A 95 -16.16 17.98 -6.76
CA MET A 95 -15.83 16.87 -5.87
C MET A 95 -16.70 16.89 -4.61
N ASN A 96 -16.90 18.05 -3.98
CA ASN A 96 -17.74 18.19 -2.79
C ASN A 96 -19.21 17.86 -3.06
N LYS A 97 -19.74 18.24 -4.23
CA LYS A 97 -21.11 17.85 -4.63
C LYS A 97 -21.27 16.34 -4.71
N LEU A 98 -20.31 15.66 -5.33
CA LEU A 98 -20.30 14.20 -5.40
C LEU A 98 -20.13 13.56 -4.02
N LEU A 99 -19.27 14.12 -3.17
CA LEU A 99 -19.06 13.64 -1.81
C LEU A 99 -20.32 13.75 -0.95
N ILE A 100 -21.12 14.81 -1.08
CA ILE A 100 -22.38 14.97 -0.33
C ILE A 100 -23.33 13.80 -0.64
N GLY A 101 -23.50 13.44 -1.91
CA GLY A 101 -24.36 12.34 -2.35
C GLY A 101 -23.78 10.93 -2.12
N PHE A 102 -22.50 10.83 -1.78
CA PHE A 102 -21.84 9.54 -1.57
C PHE A 102 -22.17 8.94 -0.20
N ASP A 103 -22.62 7.69 -0.18
CA ASP A 103 -23.04 6.94 1.02
C ASP A 103 -21.93 6.01 1.59
N GLY A 104 -20.81 5.86 0.88
CA GLY A 104 -19.73 4.95 1.23
C GLY A 104 -19.83 3.55 0.63
N ALA A 105 -20.92 3.22 -0.07
CA ALA A 105 -21.15 1.88 -0.63
C ALA A 105 -20.66 1.74 -2.07
N ASP A 106 -20.93 2.76 -2.91
CA ASP A 106 -20.68 2.68 -4.34
C ASP A 106 -19.18 2.77 -4.69
N GLN A 107 -18.63 1.65 -5.15
CA GLN A 107 -17.23 1.54 -5.56
C GLN A 107 -16.90 2.39 -6.80
N ASN A 108 -17.86 2.63 -7.69
CA ASN A 108 -17.63 3.42 -8.91
C ASN A 108 -17.48 4.89 -8.56
N THR A 109 -18.45 5.45 -7.81
CA THR A 109 -18.35 6.82 -7.28
C THR A 109 -17.09 7.02 -6.42
N TYR A 110 -16.73 6.03 -5.58
CA TYR A 110 -15.48 6.10 -4.80
C TYR A 110 -14.24 6.22 -5.68
N ARG A 111 -14.13 5.38 -6.73
CA ARG A 111 -13.01 5.44 -7.68
C ARG A 111 -12.97 6.75 -8.44
N GLU A 112 -14.13 7.28 -8.83
CA GLU A 112 -14.22 8.60 -9.48
C GLU A 112 -13.73 9.71 -8.54
N LEU A 113 -14.17 9.73 -7.28
CA LEU A 113 -13.74 10.68 -6.26
C LEU A 113 -12.23 10.59 -6.02
N LEU A 114 -11.65 9.40 -5.93
CA LEU A 114 -10.21 9.20 -5.80
C LEU A 114 -9.43 9.71 -7.01
N THR A 115 -9.93 9.46 -8.23
CA THR A 115 -9.28 9.93 -9.46
C THR A 115 -9.27 11.46 -9.51
N LYS A 116 -10.39 12.11 -9.15
CA LYS A 116 -10.48 13.58 -9.08
C LYS A 116 -9.61 14.16 -7.98
N TYR A 117 -9.55 13.51 -6.82
CA TYR A 117 -8.64 13.87 -5.72
C TYR A 117 -7.17 13.81 -6.15
N ALA A 118 -6.75 12.71 -6.77
CA ALA A 118 -5.38 12.54 -7.26
C ALA A 118 -5.01 13.60 -8.30
N TYR A 119 -5.95 13.93 -9.21
CA TYR A 119 -5.81 15.03 -10.17
C TYR A 119 -5.60 16.37 -9.46
N ALA A 120 -6.48 16.73 -8.53
CA ALA A 120 -6.42 18.01 -7.81
C ALA A 120 -5.12 18.14 -7.00
N LEU A 121 -4.74 17.09 -6.27
CA LEU A 121 -3.51 17.05 -5.48
C LEU A 121 -2.26 17.16 -6.38
N GLY A 122 -2.24 16.41 -7.48
CA GLY A 122 -1.14 16.47 -8.45
C GLY A 122 -0.95 17.86 -9.04
N ARG A 123 -2.06 18.56 -9.34
CA ARG A 123 -2.01 19.91 -9.90
C ARG A 123 -1.61 20.96 -8.85
N VAL A 124 -2.13 20.87 -7.62
CA VAL A 124 -1.67 21.75 -6.51
C VAL A 124 -0.18 21.59 -6.22
N ASN A 125 0.35 20.38 -6.28
CA ASN A 125 1.79 20.16 -6.04
C ASN A 125 2.67 20.79 -7.12
N ARG A 126 2.18 20.91 -8.36
CA ARG A 126 2.89 21.52 -9.48
C ARG A 126 2.84 23.04 -9.50
N LEU A 127 1.91 23.65 -8.77
CA LEU A 127 1.83 25.11 -8.67
C LEU A 127 3.12 25.69 -8.06
N LEU A 128 3.71 26.66 -8.75
CA LEU A 128 4.88 27.41 -8.31
C LEU A 128 4.47 28.86 -7.97
N PRO A 129 3.96 29.10 -6.75
CA PRO A 129 3.49 30.43 -6.38
C PRO A 129 4.66 31.42 -6.24
N VAL A 130 4.55 32.56 -6.90
CA VAL A 130 5.57 33.61 -6.91
C VAL A 130 5.29 34.63 -5.80
N THR A 131 4.03 35.06 -5.67
CA THR A 131 3.63 36.06 -4.67
C THR A 131 3.27 35.44 -3.31
N ALA A 132 3.33 36.25 -2.26
CA ALA A 132 2.93 35.81 -0.91
C ALA A 132 1.43 35.47 -0.84
N ASP A 133 0.60 36.18 -1.61
CA ASP A 133 -0.84 35.90 -1.69
C ASP A 133 -1.11 34.54 -2.35
N GLU A 134 -0.48 34.25 -3.50
CA GLU A 134 -0.58 32.94 -4.15
C GLU A 134 -0.13 31.79 -3.24
N LYS A 135 0.93 31.99 -2.45
CA LYS A 135 1.40 30.99 -1.46
C LYS A 135 0.33 30.70 -0.40
N SER A 136 -0.34 31.75 0.09
CA SER A 136 -1.44 31.63 1.05
C SER A 136 -2.63 30.88 0.43
N GLN A 137 -3.03 31.25 -0.79
CA GLN A 137 -4.11 30.60 -1.53
C GLN A 137 -3.82 29.12 -1.82
N LYS A 138 -2.60 28.79 -2.25
CA LYS A 138 -2.15 27.41 -2.45
C LYS A 138 -2.24 26.60 -1.16
N SER A 139 -1.74 27.16 -0.05
CA SER A 139 -1.76 26.48 1.26
C SER A 139 -3.19 26.20 1.72
N LYS A 140 -4.09 27.18 1.55
CA LYS A 140 -5.53 27.01 1.84
C LYS A 140 -6.15 25.89 1.00
N LEU A 141 -5.94 25.91 -0.32
CA LEU A 141 -6.45 24.88 -1.22
C LEU A 141 -5.92 23.48 -0.90
N LEU A 142 -4.63 23.37 -0.53
CA LEU A 142 -4.03 22.10 -0.14
C LEU A 142 -4.72 21.53 1.10
N VAL A 143 -4.95 22.34 2.12
CA VAL A 143 -5.66 21.92 3.34
C VAL A 143 -7.09 21.49 3.02
N GLU A 144 -7.81 22.23 2.17
CA GLU A 144 -9.16 21.87 1.70
C GLU A 144 -9.17 20.50 1.00
N ILE A 145 -8.23 20.25 0.09
CA ILE A 145 -8.10 18.96 -0.63
C ILE A 145 -7.76 17.81 0.33
N LEU A 146 -6.89 18.04 1.31
CA LEU A 146 -6.54 17.01 2.32
C LEU A 146 -7.74 16.70 3.23
N ASN A 147 -8.48 17.73 3.65
CA ASN A 147 -9.69 17.57 4.45
C ASN A 147 -10.75 16.75 3.69
N PHE A 148 -10.92 17.02 2.38
CA PHE A 148 -11.80 16.22 1.52
C PHE A 148 -11.45 14.72 1.56
N LYS A 149 -10.16 14.35 1.51
CA LYS A 149 -9.76 12.94 1.59
C LYS A 149 -10.11 12.32 2.94
N SER A 150 -9.92 13.07 4.02
CA SER A 150 -10.28 12.63 5.36
C SER A 150 -11.79 12.40 5.51
N ASP A 151 -12.62 13.25 4.90
CA ASP A 151 -14.07 13.14 4.88
C ASP A 151 -14.54 11.93 4.06
N LEU A 152 -13.91 11.71 2.91
CA LEU A 152 -14.15 10.53 2.07
C LEU A 152 -13.86 9.23 2.84
N ASP A 153 -12.68 9.15 3.49
CA ASP A 153 -12.28 7.98 4.26
C ASP A 153 -13.19 7.75 5.47
N ARG A 154 -13.66 8.83 6.11
CA ARG A 154 -14.65 8.75 7.19
C ARG A 154 -15.95 8.12 6.71
N LYS A 155 -16.48 8.52 5.54
CA LYS A 155 -17.69 7.94 4.97
C LYS A 155 -17.53 6.45 4.64
N VAL A 156 -16.44 6.07 3.98
CA VAL A 156 -16.14 4.66 3.64
C VAL A 156 -16.04 3.80 4.91
N LYS A 157 -15.31 4.26 5.92
CA LYS A 157 -15.17 3.54 7.19
C LYS A 157 -16.50 3.43 7.94
N SER A 158 -17.31 4.48 7.95
CA SER A 158 -18.65 4.45 8.57
C SER A 158 -19.56 3.43 7.89
N HIS A 159 -19.55 3.37 6.55
CA HIS A 159 -20.30 2.37 5.80
C HIS A 159 -19.82 0.95 6.11
N GLN A 160 -18.50 0.72 6.11
CA GLN A 160 -17.92 -0.59 6.42
C GLN A 160 -18.32 -1.08 7.83
N ARG A 161 -18.32 -0.19 8.82
CA ARG A 161 -18.80 -0.49 10.19
C ARG A 161 -20.29 -0.82 10.21
N ALA A 162 -21.11 -0.07 9.48
CA ALA A 162 -22.55 -0.32 9.38
C ALA A 162 -22.85 -1.70 8.75
N CYS A 163 -22.06 -2.12 7.77
CA CYS A 163 -22.19 -3.44 7.14
C CYS A 163 -21.76 -4.59 8.07
N LEU A 164 -20.67 -4.43 8.83
CA LEU A 164 -20.22 -5.43 9.80
C LEU A 164 -21.28 -5.68 10.88
N ASN A 165 -21.90 -4.62 11.40
CA ASN A 165 -22.94 -4.72 12.42
C ASN A 165 -24.19 -5.49 11.93
N LYS A 166 -24.52 -5.40 10.63
CA LYS A 166 -25.64 -6.16 10.05
C LYS A 166 -25.35 -7.65 9.95
N SER A 167 -24.10 -8.02 9.66
CA SER A 167 -23.70 -9.43 9.54
C SER A 167 -23.46 -10.14 10.88
N GLN A 168 -23.39 -9.39 11.98
CA GLN A 168 -23.10 -9.94 13.31
C GLN A 168 -24.36 -10.20 14.15
N GLY A 169 -25.53 -10.10 13.53
CA GLY A 169 -26.75 -10.68 14.08
C GLY A 169 -26.65 -12.21 14.05
N VAL A 170 -26.66 -12.83 15.22
CA VAL A 170 -26.82 -14.29 15.44
C VAL A 170 -25.55 -15.16 15.28
N LEU A 171 -24.37 -14.65 15.64
CA LEU A 171 -23.39 -15.54 16.29
C LEU A 171 -23.42 -15.26 17.78
N ASP A 172 -24.16 -16.16 18.42
CA ASP A 172 -24.59 -16.21 19.81
C ASP A 172 -23.41 -16.03 20.79
N ILE A 173 -23.17 -14.79 21.24
CA ILE A 173 -22.19 -14.50 22.31
C ILE A 173 -22.55 -15.23 23.61
N SER A 174 -23.76 -15.79 23.71
CA SER A 174 -24.18 -16.71 24.76
C SER A 174 -23.26 -17.96 24.88
N LEU A 175 -22.55 -18.34 23.81
CA LEU A 175 -21.65 -19.50 23.80
C LEU A 175 -20.26 -19.25 24.40
N LEU A 176 -19.88 -18.00 24.69
CA LEU A 176 -18.60 -17.67 25.34
C LEU A 176 -18.74 -17.17 26.79
N LYS A 177 -19.97 -17.11 27.34
CA LYS A 177 -20.22 -16.63 28.71
C LYS A 177 -20.19 -17.73 29.79
N HIS A 178 -19.81 -18.97 29.44
CA HIS A 178 -19.67 -20.07 30.40
C HIS A 178 -18.19 -20.48 30.50
N GLY A 179 -17.40 -19.85 31.39
CA GLY A 179 -16.02 -20.29 31.59
C GLY A 179 -15.08 -19.47 32.49
N SER A 180 -15.53 -18.44 33.20
CA SER A 180 -14.72 -17.80 34.26
C SER A 180 -15.56 -17.62 35.50
N SER A 181 -15.72 -18.74 36.20
CA SER A 181 -16.10 -18.80 37.61
C SER A 181 -14.83 -18.98 38.44
N SER A 182 -14.85 -18.37 39.63
CA SER A 182 -13.89 -18.40 40.74
C SER A 182 -12.57 -17.63 40.58
N SER A 183 -12.48 -16.47 41.21
CA SER A 183 -12.04 -16.42 42.61
C SER A 183 -12.18 -15.01 43.17
N ASP A 184 -12.92 -14.92 44.27
CA ASP A 184 -13.16 -13.71 45.05
C ASP A 184 -11.86 -13.14 45.63
N SER A 185 -11.71 -11.82 45.55
CA SER A 185 -10.96 -11.07 46.55
C SER A 185 -11.54 -9.66 46.66
N ASP A 186 -12.21 -9.49 47.79
CA ASP A 186 -12.88 -8.32 48.30
C ASP A 186 -11.86 -7.49 49.10
N SER A 187 -11.61 -6.25 48.68
CA SER A 187 -10.93 -5.26 49.51
C SER A 187 -11.34 -3.84 49.12
N LEU A 188 -11.91 -3.16 50.12
CA LEU A 188 -12.50 -1.82 50.16
C LEU A 188 -11.47 -0.67 50.01
N PRO A 189 -11.93 0.59 49.84
CA PRO A 189 -11.21 1.64 49.11
C PRO A 189 -10.39 2.55 50.02
N ASP A 190 -9.17 2.85 49.61
CA ASP A 190 -8.41 3.99 50.12
C ASP A 190 -8.43 5.13 49.10
N ASP A 191 -8.85 6.31 49.58
CA ASP A 191 -8.79 7.60 48.93
C ASP A 191 -7.32 7.97 48.64
N ASP A 192 -6.85 7.76 47.41
CA ASP A 192 -5.53 8.27 46.99
C ASP A 192 -5.61 8.97 45.63
N VAL A 193 -5.47 10.29 45.73
CA VAL A 193 -4.94 11.28 44.78
C VAL A 193 -4.88 10.83 43.31
N LEU A 194 -5.68 11.54 42.49
CA LEU A 194 -5.77 11.52 41.03
C LEU A 194 -4.41 11.58 40.31
N SER A 195 -3.68 10.47 40.30
CA SER A 195 -2.58 10.26 39.38
C SER A 195 -3.16 9.83 38.03
N PRO A 196 -2.75 10.45 36.91
CA PRO A 196 -3.18 10.03 35.60
C PRO A 196 -2.94 8.53 35.44
N PRO A 197 -3.90 7.76 34.92
CA PRO A 197 -3.79 6.31 34.80
C PRO A 197 -2.49 6.02 34.06
N LYS A 198 -1.52 5.46 34.78
CA LYS A 198 -0.33 4.90 34.18
C LYS A 198 -0.86 3.76 33.33
N PHE A 199 -1.04 4.01 32.04
CA PHE A 199 -1.14 2.97 31.04
C PHE A 199 0.17 2.21 31.15
N GLU A 200 0.21 1.23 32.06
CA GLU A 200 1.07 0.08 31.91
C GLU A 200 0.66 -0.49 30.57
N SER A 201 1.38 -0.02 29.55
CA SER A 201 1.41 -0.60 28.24
C SER A 201 1.61 -2.07 28.52
N THR A 202 0.53 -2.83 28.42
CA THR A 202 0.52 -4.28 28.45
C THR A 202 1.40 -4.64 27.28
N ARG A 203 2.69 -4.71 27.58
CA ARG A 203 3.75 -5.13 26.72
C ARG A 203 3.43 -6.59 26.52
N ILE A 204 2.52 -6.85 25.58
CA ILE A 204 2.23 -8.18 25.06
C ILE A 204 3.60 -8.67 24.67
N GLN A 205 4.20 -9.48 25.55
CA GLN A 205 5.48 -10.10 25.29
C GLN A 205 5.20 -10.99 24.10
N LYS A 206 5.53 -10.48 22.90
CA LYS A 206 5.44 -11.22 21.64
C LYS A 206 6.47 -12.35 21.71
N THR A 207 6.21 -13.37 22.50
CA THR A 207 6.90 -14.65 22.45
C THR A 207 6.37 -15.47 21.27
N PHE A 208 6.12 -14.82 20.13
CA PHE A 208 5.83 -15.53 18.91
C PHE A 208 7.16 -16.06 18.41
N LYS A 209 7.40 -17.36 18.62
CA LYS A 209 8.50 -18.07 18.00
C LYS A 209 8.38 -17.86 16.49
N SER A 210 9.33 -17.15 15.89
CA SER A 210 9.36 -16.93 14.44
C SER A 210 9.31 -18.29 13.73
N ILE A 211 8.31 -18.48 12.86
CA ILE A 211 8.18 -19.71 12.10
C ILE A 211 9.14 -19.59 10.91
N PRO A 212 10.16 -20.46 10.80
CA PRO A 212 11.15 -20.37 9.74
C PRO A 212 10.49 -20.45 8.36
N VAL A 213 11.06 -19.72 7.38
CA VAL A 213 10.53 -19.59 6.01
C VAL A 213 10.29 -20.95 5.35
N SER A 214 11.14 -21.95 5.65
CA SER A 214 10.99 -23.33 5.15
C SER A 214 9.68 -24.01 5.56
N LYS A 215 9.05 -23.57 6.66
CA LYS A 215 7.75 -24.09 7.14
C LYS A 215 6.54 -23.33 6.60
N TRP A 216 6.73 -22.39 5.67
CA TRP A 216 5.63 -21.61 5.09
C TRP A 216 4.85 -22.40 4.02
N ASN A 217 5.38 -23.55 3.58
CA ASN A 217 4.77 -24.42 2.57
C ASN A 217 4.45 -23.74 1.23
N ILE A 218 5.09 -22.61 0.92
CA ILE A 218 5.00 -21.99 -0.41
C ILE A 218 6.11 -22.56 -1.28
N LYS A 219 5.75 -23.10 -2.45
CA LYS A 219 6.70 -23.58 -3.46
C LYS A 219 6.30 -22.99 -4.81
N PHE A 220 7.27 -22.38 -5.49
CA PHE A 220 7.11 -21.97 -6.88
C PHE A 220 7.59 -23.12 -7.78
N SER A 221 6.68 -23.77 -8.49
CA SER A 221 7.01 -24.89 -9.38
C SER A 221 7.41 -24.45 -10.80
N GLY A 222 7.12 -23.20 -11.17
CA GLY A 222 7.32 -22.67 -12.52
C GLY A 222 6.45 -23.31 -13.62
N LYS A 223 5.52 -24.20 -13.25
CA LYS A 223 4.60 -24.80 -14.22
C LYS A 223 3.48 -23.80 -14.55
N PRO A 224 3.07 -23.67 -15.83
CA PRO A 224 2.02 -22.74 -16.22
C PRO A 224 0.64 -23.09 -15.66
N THR A 225 0.46 -24.32 -15.16
CA THR A 225 -0.76 -24.78 -14.47
C THR A 225 -0.81 -24.42 -12.99
N ASP A 226 0.32 -24.03 -12.42
CA ASP A 226 0.43 -23.77 -10.99
C ASP A 226 0.33 -22.25 -10.73
N ILE A 227 0.67 -21.81 -9.51
CA ILE A 227 0.59 -20.39 -9.13
C ILE A 227 1.44 -19.52 -10.08
N SER A 228 0.84 -18.42 -10.59
CA SER A 228 1.56 -17.46 -11.44
C SER A 228 2.67 -16.76 -10.65
N THR A 229 3.73 -16.30 -11.32
CA THR A 229 4.84 -15.61 -10.65
C THR A 229 4.37 -14.41 -9.82
N ASN A 230 3.39 -13.65 -10.33
CA ASN A 230 2.85 -12.51 -9.59
C ASN A 230 2.09 -12.93 -8.32
N ALA A 231 1.21 -13.94 -8.44
CA ALA A 231 0.48 -14.48 -7.29
C ALA A 231 1.40 -15.09 -6.23
N PHE A 232 2.53 -15.69 -6.64
CA PHE A 232 3.55 -16.18 -5.72
C PHE A 232 4.21 -15.05 -4.91
N LEU A 233 4.57 -13.94 -5.58
CA LEU A 233 5.19 -12.78 -4.94
C LEU A 233 4.23 -12.08 -3.98
N GLU A 234 2.97 -11.89 -4.38
CA GLU A 234 1.92 -11.34 -3.50
C GLU A 234 1.76 -12.21 -2.25
N ARG A 235 1.70 -13.54 -2.42
CA ARG A 235 1.57 -14.48 -1.28
C ARG A 235 2.78 -14.45 -0.34
N LEU A 236 3.97 -14.24 -0.89
CA LEU A 236 5.21 -14.06 -0.12
C LEU A 236 5.18 -12.76 0.70
N GLU A 237 4.76 -11.66 0.10
CA GLU A 237 4.65 -10.34 0.75
C GLU A 237 3.58 -10.33 1.86
N GLU A 238 2.45 -10.99 1.62
CA GLU A 238 1.41 -11.22 2.63
C GLU A 238 1.98 -11.97 3.85
N LEU A 239 2.69 -13.09 3.64
CA LEU A 239 3.27 -13.86 4.74
C LEU A 239 4.39 -13.12 5.47
N LYS A 240 5.23 -12.38 4.73
CA LYS A 240 6.27 -11.51 5.29
C LYS A 240 5.64 -10.51 6.26
N THR A 241 4.58 -9.83 5.83
CA THR A 241 3.88 -8.81 6.62
C THR A 241 3.17 -9.43 7.82
N ALA A 242 2.48 -10.57 7.63
CA ALA A 242 1.75 -11.24 8.70
C ALA A 242 2.67 -11.78 9.82
N ARG A 243 3.92 -12.11 9.50
CA ARG A 243 4.88 -12.71 10.43
C ARG A 243 6.00 -11.77 10.87
N TYR A 244 6.00 -10.52 10.40
CA TYR A 244 7.03 -9.52 10.69
C TYR A 244 8.45 -10.00 10.39
N VAL A 245 8.64 -10.66 9.23
CA VAL A 245 9.95 -11.17 8.82
C VAL A 245 10.67 -10.14 7.96
N SER A 246 11.97 -9.95 8.20
CA SER A 246 12.80 -9.01 7.43
C SER A 246 13.16 -9.58 6.05
N ASP A 247 13.47 -8.71 5.09
CA ASP A 247 13.90 -9.16 3.75
C ASP A 247 15.18 -10.01 3.81
N ALA A 248 16.12 -9.66 4.69
CA ALA A 248 17.35 -10.43 4.89
C ALA A 248 17.08 -11.87 5.33
N GLU A 249 16.13 -12.09 6.25
CA GLU A 249 15.71 -13.41 6.69
C GLU A 249 14.95 -14.18 5.61
N LEU A 250 14.15 -13.47 4.82
CA LEU A 250 13.41 -14.05 3.69
C LEU A 250 14.37 -14.65 2.66
N PHE A 251 15.41 -13.90 2.25
CA PHE A 251 16.39 -14.36 1.27
C PHE A 251 17.32 -15.45 1.83
N LYS A 252 17.64 -15.43 3.13
CA LYS A 252 18.45 -16.47 3.77
C LYS A 252 17.79 -17.86 3.76
N GLY A 253 16.46 -17.91 3.74
CA GLY A 253 15.69 -19.16 3.71
C GLY A 253 15.39 -19.70 2.30
N CYS A 254 15.71 -18.96 1.25
CA CYS A 254 15.40 -19.30 -0.15
C CYS A 254 16.55 -20.00 -0.91
N ILE A 255 17.72 -20.15 -0.29
CA ILE A 255 18.90 -20.86 -0.83
C ILE A 255 18.94 -22.29 -0.29
#